data_AF-A0A4V2S9Q3-F1
#
_entry.id   AF-A0A4V2S9Q3-F1
#
_cell.length_a   1.000
_cell.length_b   1.000
_cell.length_c   1.000
_cell.angle_alpha   90.00
_cell.angle_beta   90.00
_cell.angle_gamma   90.00
#
_symmetry.space_group_name_H-M   'P 1'
#
loop_
_entity.id
_entity.type
_entity.pdbx_description
1 polymer ?
#
loop_
_entity_poly.entity_id
_entity_poly.type
_entity_poly.pdbx_seq_one_letter_code
_entity_poly.pdbx_strand_id
1 'polypeptide(L)'
;MYYKLYMIVDIFSRKIVGYEVWEEENAIHSETLVRKTLLAENITGRPIVLHSDNGGPMKAATFLATLERLGVQSSFSRPRVSNDNPYSESLFKTLKYIPTYPENGFVSLEYARQWVKEFVHWYNNIHYHSGINYMTPNNRHNGNGKTIMDKRKKVYEKAKKQHPERWANDIRNWELPETVALNPVREKEHIDAKISG
;
A
#
# COMPACT_ATOMS: atom_id res chain seq x y z
N MET A 1 10.97 6.06 -25.83
CA MET A 1 10.36 7.03 -24.89
C MET A 1 9.93 6.26 -23.65
N TYR A 2 10.09 6.82 -22.45
CA TYR A 2 9.74 6.15 -21.19
C TYR A 2 8.82 7.07 -20.37
N TYR A 3 7.77 6.51 -19.78
CA TYR A 3 6.89 7.23 -18.85
C TYR A 3 7.31 6.98 -17.39
N LYS A 4 6.96 7.91 -16.50
CA LYS A 4 7.21 7.88 -15.07
C LYS A 4 5.90 7.65 -14.33
N LEU A 5 5.81 6.51 -13.63
CA LEU A 5 4.68 6.16 -12.77
C LEU A 5 5.04 6.45 -11.32
N TYR A 6 4.20 7.25 -10.67
CA TYR A 6 4.22 7.46 -9.23
C TYR A 6 3.02 6.75 -8.61
N MET A 7 3.22 6.10 -7.47
CA MET A 7 2.14 5.47 -6.70
C MET A 7 2.33 5.75 -5.21
N ILE A 8 1.24 5.98 -4.50
CA ILE A 8 1.16 6.03 -3.04
C ILE A 8 0.34 4.83 -2.59
N VAL A 9 0.93 4.02 -1.70
CA VAL A 9 0.30 2.84 -1.13
C VAL A 9 0.08 3.03 0.37
N ASP A 10 -1.12 2.74 0.84
CA ASP A 10 -1.39 2.59 2.27
C ASP A 10 -0.82 1.25 2.75
N ILE A 11 0.16 1.29 3.65
CA ILE A 11 0.81 0.08 4.17
C ILE A 11 -0.15 -0.81 4.95
N PHE A 12 -1.15 -0.23 5.62
CA PHE A 12 -2.06 -1.00 6.48
C PHE A 12 -3.00 -1.89 5.67
N SER A 13 -3.58 -1.34 4.60
CA SER A 13 -4.54 -2.04 3.74
C SER A 13 -3.96 -2.57 2.44
N ARG A 14 -2.73 -2.18 2.10
CA ARG A 14 -2.11 -2.36 0.77
C ARG A 14 -2.78 -1.55 -0.34
N LYS A 15 -3.78 -0.72 -0.05
CA LYS A 15 -4.53 0.02 -1.07
C LYS A 15 -3.62 1.02 -1.77
N ILE A 16 -3.67 1.04 -3.10
CA ILE A 16 -3.11 2.16 -3.88
C ILE A 16 -4.07 3.34 -3.69
N VAL A 17 -3.63 4.35 -2.95
CA VAL A 17 -4.42 5.54 -2.59
C VAL A 17 -4.10 6.74 -3.48
N GLY A 18 -3.01 6.66 -4.25
CA GLY A 18 -2.60 7.68 -5.20
C GLY A 18 -1.83 7.08 -6.35
N TYR A 19 -2.02 7.60 -7.55
CA TYR A 19 -1.17 7.28 -8.69
C TYR A 19 -1.23 8.38 -9.75
N GLU A 20 -0.12 8.57 -10.45
CA GLU A 20 -0.03 9.49 -11.60
C GLU A 20 1.03 9.01 -12.61
N VAL A 21 0.82 9.33 -13.89
CA VAL A 21 1.75 9.02 -14.97
C VAL A 21 2.13 10.28 -15.74
N TRP A 22 3.44 10.47 -15.91
CA TRP A 22 4.04 11.64 -16.56
C TRP A 22 5.15 11.25 -17.54
N GLU A 23 5.51 12.17 -18.44
CA GLU A 23 6.64 11.98 -19.38
C GLU A 23 7.99 12.23 -18.71
N GLU A 24 8.00 13.07 -17.68
CA GLU A 24 9.19 13.47 -16.96
C GLU A 24 9.00 13.39 -15.44
N GLU A 25 10.12 13.45 -14.73
CA GLU A 25 10.13 13.55 -13.27
C GLU A 25 10.27 15.02 -12.86
N ASN A 26 9.25 15.53 -12.15
CA ASN A 26 9.19 16.92 -11.71
C ASN A 26 8.57 17.00 -10.31
N ALA A 27 9.06 17.90 -9.45
CA ALA A 27 8.54 18.11 -8.10
C ALA A 27 7.05 18.52 -8.09
N ILE A 28 6.59 19.25 -9.12
CA ILE A 28 5.18 19.65 -9.28
C ILE A 28 4.27 18.43 -9.45
N HIS A 29 4.76 17.38 -10.12
CA HIS A 29 4.01 16.14 -10.30
C HIS A 29 3.82 15.41 -8.97
N SER A 30 4.86 15.36 -8.14
CA SER A 30 4.78 14.78 -6.80
C SER A 30 3.85 15.58 -5.88
N GLU A 31 3.89 16.92 -5.93
CA GLU A 31 2.91 17.76 -5.22
C GLU A 31 1.47 17.44 -5.64
N THR A 32 1.23 17.38 -6.96
CA THR A 32 -0.09 17.14 -7.53
C THR A 32 -0.64 15.80 -7.07
N LEU A 33 0.19 14.75 -7.12
CA LEU A 33 -0.15 13.42 -6.64
C LEU A 33 -0.55 13.45 -5.16
N VAL A 34 0.30 14.01 -4.29
CA VAL A 34 0.03 14.05 -2.85
C VAL A 34 -1.26 14.81 -2.56
N ARG A 35 -1.46 15.99 -3.17
CA ARG A 35 -2.70 16.77 -3.00
C ARG A 35 -3.95 15.98 -3.41
N LYS A 36 -3.92 15.32 -4.58
CA LYS A 36 -5.05 14.50 -5.05
C LYS A 36 -5.33 13.35 -4.10
N THR A 37 -4.29 12.68 -3.60
CA THR A 37 -4.44 11.59 -2.63
C THR A 37 -5.04 12.06 -1.31
N LEU A 38 -4.55 13.16 -0.73
CA LEU A 38 -5.09 13.70 0.53
C LEU A 38 -6.58 14.04 0.42
N LEU A 39 -6.99 14.62 -0.72
CA LEU A 39 -8.38 14.93 -1.02
C LEU A 39 -9.23 13.67 -1.22
N ALA A 40 -8.76 12.72 -2.04
CA ALA A 40 -9.49 11.49 -2.35
C ALA A 40 -9.70 10.60 -1.11
N GLU A 41 -8.74 10.59 -0.19
CA GLU A 41 -8.81 9.80 1.04
C GLU A 41 -9.43 10.56 2.22
N ASN A 42 -9.79 11.84 2.04
CA ASN A 42 -10.37 12.71 3.08
C ASN A 42 -9.49 12.79 4.36
N ILE A 43 -8.18 12.95 4.18
CA ILE A 43 -7.19 12.97 5.27
C ILE A 43 -6.42 14.29 5.37
N THR A 44 -6.87 15.34 4.67
CA THR A 44 -6.31 16.69 4.78
C THR A 44 -6.25 17.15 6.24
N GLY A 45 -5.10 17.66 6.67
CA GLY A 45 -4.90 18.17 8.04
C GLY A 45 -4.65 17.10 9.10
N ARG A 46 -4.57 15.82 8.73
CA ARG A 46 -4.14 14.74 9.64
C ARG A 46 -2.61 14.56 9.56
N PRO A 47 -1.95 14.23 10.69
CA PRO A 47 -0.54 13.87 10.66
C PRO A 47 -0.38 12.56 9.89
N ILE A 48 0.21 12.63 8.70
CA ILE A 48 0.48 11.48 7.83
C ILE A 48 1.97 11.42 7.61
N VAL A 49 2.53 10.23 7.68
CA VAL A 49 3.92 9.98 7.31
C VAL A 49 3.96 9.44 5.88
N LEU A 50 4.60 10.17 4.98
CA LEU A 50 4.94 9.67 3.66
C LEU A 50 6.36 9.12 3.66
N HIS A 51 6.51 7.87 3.25
CA HIS A 51 7.80 7.22 3.08
C HIS A 51 8.18 7.18 1.60
N SER A 52 9.36 7.70 1.27
CA SER A 52 9.89 7.68 -0.10
C SER A 52 11.33 7.17 -0.11
N ASP A 53 11.66 6.31 -1.07
CA ASP A 53 13.05 5.94 -1.31
C ASP A 53 13.85 7.13 -1.85
N ASN A 54 15.12 7.22 -1.43
CA ASN A 54 15.97 8.39 -1.65
C ASN A 54 16.20 8.66 -3.15
N GLY A 55 15.42 9.58 -3.72
CA GLY A 55 15.74 10.26 -4.98
C GLY A 55 16.93 11.22 -4.83
N GLY A 56 17.39 11.80 -5.94
CA GLY A 56 18.57 12.68 -5.94
C GLY A 56 18.47 13.89 -4.99
N PRO A 57 19.60 14.40 -4.42
CA PRO A 57 19.61 15.34 -3.30
C PRO A 57 18.82 16.65 -3.51
N MET A 58 18.93 17.27 -4.70
CA MET A 58 18.22 18.52 -4.99
C MET A 58 16.70 18.33 -5.11
N LYS A 59 16.26 17.17 -5.60
CA LYS A 59 14.83 16.84 -5.76
C LYS A 59 14.17 16.54 -4.41
N ALA A 60 14.93 15.92 -3.50
CA ALA A 60 14.47 15.63 -2.15
C ALA A 60 14.10 16.91 -1.37
N ALA A 61 14.88 17.99 -1.48
CA ALA A 61 14.62 19.25 -0.75
C ALA A 61 13.30 19.94 -1.19
N THR A 62 13.05 20.07 -2.50
CA THR A 62 11.81 20.70 -3.01
C THR A 62 10.58 19.84 -2.71
N PHE A 63 10.72 18.52 -2.78
CA PHE A 63 9.67 17.59 -2.39
C PHE A 63 9.36 17.68 -0.88
N LEU A 64 10.38 17.77 -0.03
CA LEU A 64 10.23 17.95 1.41
C LEU A 64 9.46 19.22 1.78
N ALA A 65 9.87 20.36 1.21
CA ALA A 65 9.18 21.63 1.44
C ALA A 65 7.70 21.57 1.00
N THR A 66 7.41 20.78 -0.03
CA THR A 66 6.04 20.53 -0.48
C THR A 66 5.25 19.69 0.53
N LEU A 67 5.84 18.60 1.04
CA LEU A 67 5.20 17.76 2.06
C LEU A 67 4.92 18.54 3.34
N GLU A 68 5.90 19.34 3.82
CA GLU A 68 5.71 20.21 4.99
C GLU A 68 4.56 21.20 4.79
N ARG A 69 4.48 21.88 3.64
CA ARG A 69 3.38 22.79 3.31
C ARG A 69 2.02 22.09 3.26
N LEU A 70 1.99 20.79 2.95
CA LEU A 70 0.78 19.97 2.94
C LEU A 70 0.45 19.34 4.31
N GLY A 71 1.26 19.61 5.34
CA GLY A 71 1.10 19.00 6.67
C GLY A 71 1.46 17.50 6.69
N VAL A 72 2.22 17.02 5.70
CA VAL A 72 2.67 15.64 5.59
C VAL A 72 4.09 15.53 6.11
N GLN A 73 4.29 14.68 7.11
CA GLN A 73 5.62 14.40 7.63
C GLN A 73 6.35 13.45 6.66
N SER A 74 7.57 13.79 6.30
CA SER A 74 8.41 12.90 5.51
C SER A 74 9.18 11.95 6.42
N SER A 75 9.33 10.71 5.98
CA SER A 75 10.33 9.78 6.51
C SER A 75 11.18 9.27 5.36
N PHE A 76 12.50 9.34 5.50
CA PHE A 76 13.42 8.77 4.52
C PHE A 76 14.04 7.48 5.05
N SER A 77 14.27 6.54 4.14
CA SER A 77 15.12 5.36 4.36
C SER A 77 16.51 5.81 4.80
N ARG A 78 17.12 5.09 5.74
CA ARG A 78 18.45 5.47 6.25
C ARG A 78 19.49 5.32 5.13
N PRO A 79 20.52 6.18 5.05
CA PRO A 79 21.61 5.98 4.10
C PRO A 79 22.25 4.60 4.30
N ARG A 80 22.36 3.82 3.20
CA ARG A 80 22.90 2.44 3.14
C ARG A 80 21.97 1.28 3.55
N VAL A 81 20.65 1.45 3.52
CA VAL A 81 19.71 0.31 3.63
C VAL A 81 18.87 0.21 2.35
N SER A 82 19.30 -0.64 1.42
CA SER A 82 18.69 -0.81 0.09
C SER A 82 17.32 -1.52 0.10
N ASN A 83 16.81 -1.94 1.27
CA ASN A 83 15.64 -2.83 1.41
C ASN A 83 14.48 -2.20 2.22
N ASP A 84 14.46 -0.87 2.44
CA ASP A 84 13.54 -0.23 3.40
C ASP A 84 12.07 -0.12 2.91
N ASN A 85 11.73 -0.59 1.69
CA ASN A 85 10.38 -0.43 1.12
C ASN A 85 9.76 -1.71 0.50
N PRO A 86 9.62 -2.81 1.25
CA PRO A 86 9.12 -4.10 0.75
C PRO A 86 7.70 -4.02 0.16
N TYR A 87 6.89 -3.06 0.61
CA TYR A 87 5.52 -2.89 0.14
C TYR A 87 5.44 -2.29 -1.25
N SER A 88 6.26 -1.27 -1.52
CA SER A 88 6.34 -0.69 -2.86
C SER A 88 7.00 -1.66 -3.83
N GLU A 89 8.04 -2.38 -3.41
CA GLU A 89 8.65 -3.43 -4.23
C GLU A 89 7.64 -4.53 -4.60
N SER A 90 6.88 -5.03 -3.63
CA SER A 90 5.84 -6.02 -3.89
C SER A 90 4.78 -5.48 -4.84
N LEU A 91 4.37 -4.22 -4.69
CA LEU A 91 3.40 -3.56 -5.58
C LEU A 91 3.94 -3.46 -7.02
N PHE A 92 5.15 -2.95 -7.21
CA PHE A 92 5.77 -2.84 -8.54
C PHE A 92 6.05 -4.19 -9.17
N LYS A 93 6.36 -5.22 -8.36
CA LYS A 93 6.44 -6.60 -8.84
C LYS A 93 5.08 -7.07 -9.32
N THR A 94 4.01 -6.93 -8.55
CA THR A 94 2.66 -7.28 -9.01
C THR A 94 2.33 -6.59 -10.32
N LEU A 95 2.57 -5.28 -10.41
CA LEU A 95 2.30 -4.48 -11.62
C LEU A 95 3.00 -5.03 -12.87
N LYS A 96 4.27 -5.43 -12.77
CA LYS A 96 5.07 -5.90 -13.91
C LYS A 96 4.76 -7.32 -14.37
N TYR A 97 4.18 -8.15 -13.49
CA TYR A 97 3.98 -9.58 -13.75
C TYR A 97 2.53 -9.95 -14.05
N ILE A 98 1.61 -8.98 -14.11
CA ILE A 98 0.24 -9.28 -14.52
C ILE A 98 0.14 -9.54 -16.03
N PRO A 99 -0.78 -10.41 -16.48
CA PRO A 99 -0.91 -10.74 -17.90
C PRO A 99 -1.27 -9.56 -18.80
N THR A 100 -1.91 -8.52 -18.27
CA THR A 100 -2.32 -7.34 -19.05
C THR A 100 -1.20 -6.31 -19.19
N TYR A 101 -0.01 -6.52 -18.61
CA TYR A 101 1.11 -5.59 -18.72
C TYR A 101 1.56 -5.45 -20.19
N PRO A 102 1.69 -4.23 -20.75
CA PRO A 102 2.07 -4.07 -22.15
C PRO A 102 3.55 -4.39 -22.37
N GLU A 103 3.84 -5.60 -22.84
CA GLU A 103 5.22 -6.08 -23.09
C GLU A 103 5.97 -5.21 -24.12
N ASN A 104 5.26 -4.72 -25.14
CA ASN A 104 5.80 -3.84 -26.17
C ASN A 104 5.86 -2.36 -25.73
N GLY A 105 5.55 -2.07 -24.47
CA GLY A 105 5.47 -0.72 -23.92
C GLY A 105 4.16 0.00 -24.25
N PHE A 106 4.12 1.28 -23.89
CA PHE A 106 2.94 2.13 -24.03
C PHE A 106 3.07 3.05 -25.26
N VAL A 107 2.05 3.02 -26.13
CA VAL A 107 2.04 3.79 -27.39
C VAL A 107 1.84 5.30 -27.19
N SER A 108 1.25 5.72 -26.07
CA SER A 108 1.04 7.12 -25.71
C SER A 108 0.91 7.31 -24.20
N LEU A 109 1.04 8.56 -23.74
CA LEU A 109 0.84 8.92 -22.34
C LEU A 109 -0.59 8.61 -21.88
N GLU A 110 -1.60 8.95 -22.67
CA GLU A 110 -3.00 8.62 -22.41
C GLU A 110 -3.24 7.12 -22.30
N TYR A 111 -2.61 6.31 -23.18
CA TYR A 111 -2.71 4.86 -23.09
C TYR A 111 -2.09 4.34 -21.78
N ALA A 112 -0.94 4.87 -21.37
CA ALA A 112 -0.31 4.53 -20.10
C ALA A 112 -1.19 4.90 -18.90
N ARG A 113 -1.78 6.10 -18.89
CA ARG A 113 -2.70 6.56 -17.85
C ARG A 113 -3.94 5.67 -17.73
N GLN A 114 -4.55 5.33 -18.87
CA GLN A 114 -5.72 4.48 -18.91
C GLN A 114 -5.41 3.08 -18.39
N TRP A 115 -4.30 2.48 -18.82
CA TRP A 115 -3.87 1.18 -18.33
C TRP A 115 -3.59 1.18 -16.83
N VAL A 116 -2.89 2.19 -16.31
CA VAL A 116 -2.60 2.30 -14.87
C VAL A 116 -3.90 2.46 -14.07
N LYS A 117 -4.88 3.22 -14.58
CA LYS A 117 -6.20 3.34 -13.95
C LYS A 117 -6.91 1.98 -13.85
N GLU A 118 -6.89 1.19 -14.93
CA GLU A 118 -7.46 -0.17 -14.95
C GLU A 118 -6.72 -1.11 -13.99
N PHE A 119 -5.39 -1.06 -13.99
CA PHE A 119 -4.56 -1.80 -13.05
C PHE A 119 -4.91 -1.48 -11.60
N VAL A 120 -4.98 -0.20 -11.24
CA VAL A 120 -5.30 0.24 -9.88
C VAL A 120 -6.70 -0.21 -9.48
N HIS A 121 -7.68 -0.13 -10.40
CA HIS A 121 -9.02 -0.64 -10.13
C HIS A 121 -9.01 -2.15 -9.84
N TRP A 122 -8.35 -2.94 -10.67
CA TRP A 122 -8.20 -4.39 -10.47
C TRP A 122 -7.48 -4.71 -9.16
N TYR A 123 -6.36 -4.04 -8.89
CA TYR A 123 -5.54 -4.24 -7.70
C TYR A 123 -6.35 -3.98 -6.43
N ASN A 124 -7.04 -2.84 -6.35
CA ASN A 124 -7.75 -2.43 -5.14
C ASN A 124 -9.07 -3.19 -4.90
N ASN A 125 -9.76 -3.65 -5.97
CA ASN A 125 -11.12 -4.17 -5.87
C ASN A 125 -11.27 -5.68 -6.15
N ILE A 126 -10.34 -6.27 -6.90
CA ILE A 126 -10.50 -7.63 -7.45
C ILE A 126 -9.38 -8.55 -6.96
N HIS A 127 -8.15 -8.05 -6.92
CA HIS A 127 -6.99 -8.85 -6.54
C HIS A 127 -6.97 -9.14 -5.03
N TYR A 128 -6.82 -10.41 -4.65
CA TYR A 128 -6.72 -10.84 -3.26
C TYR A 128 -5.27 -10.94 -2.81
N HIS A 129 -4.94 -10.28 -1.71
CA HIS A 129 -3.56 -10.17 -1.21
C HIS A 129 -3.33 -11.10 -0.02
N SER A 130 -2.37 -12.00 -0.13
CA SER A 130 -1.98 -12.93 0.95
C SER A 130 -1.55 -12.19 2.22
N GLY A 131 -0.83 -11.08 2.09
CA GLY A 131 -0.34 -10.25 3.21
C GLY A 131 -1.44 -9.54 4.02
N ILE A 132 -2.70 -9.62 3.60
CA ILE A 132 -3.88 -9.17 4.35
C ILE A 132 -4.94 -10.28 4.41
N ASN A 133 -4.47 -11.52 4.63
CA ASN A 133 -5.31 -12.71 4.74
C ASN A 133 -6.22 -12.93 3.53
N TYR A 134 -5.72 -12.75 2.30
CA TYR A 134 -6.50 -12.90 1.07
C TYR A 134 -7.77 -12.03 1.08
N MET A 135 -7.63 -10.75 1.38
CA MET A 135 -8.65 -9.74 1.13
C MET A 135 -8.23 -8.82 -0.01
N THR A 136 -9.20 -8.12 -0.59
CA THR A 136 -8.91 -7.01 -1.48
C THR A 136 -8.49 -5.79 -0.66
N PRO A 137 -7.61 -4.92 -1.17
CA PRO A 137 -7.14 -3.76 -0.42
C PRO A 137 -8.28 -2.85 0.02
N ASN A 138 -9.29 -2.61 -0.84
CA ASN A 138 -10.45 -1.80 -0.46
C ASN A 138 -11.27 -2.41 0.67
N ASN A 139 -11.40 -3.74 0.76
CA ASN A 139 -12.10 -4.37 1.87
C ASN A 139 -11.36 -4.14 3.20
N ARG A 140 -10.03 -4.22 3.19
CA ARG A 140 -9.23 -3.94 4.39
C ARG A 140 -9.30 -2.45 4.75
N HIS A 141 -9.17 -1.58 3.76
CA HIS A 141 -9.16 -0.13 3.94
C HIS A 141 -10.50 0.41 4.47
N ASN A 142 -11.63 -0.09 3.97
CA ASN A 142 -12.96 0.36 4.38
C ASN A 142 -13.46 -0.29 5.69
N GLY A 143 -12.61 -1.02 6.41
CA GLY A 143 -12.99 -1.64 7.69
C GLY A 143 -13.83 -2.92 7.58
N ASN A 144 -14.08 -3.44 6.36
CA ASN A 144 -14.87 -4.66 6.16
C ASN A 144 -14.15 -5.94 6.62
N GLY A 145 -12.87 -5.84 6.99
CA GLY A 145 -12.02 -6.99 7.25
C GLY A 145 -12.54 -7.93 8.34
N LYS A 146 -12.99 -7.38 9.48
CA LYS A 146 -13.52 -8.19 10.59
C LYS A 146 -14.69 -9.05 10.15
N THR A 147 -15.68 -8.44 9.49
CA THR A 147 -16.86 -9.14 8.97
C THR A 147 -16.49 -10.26 7.99
N ILE A 148 -15.50 -10.06 7.13
CA ILE A 148 -15.03 -11.08 6.19
C ILE A 148 -14.33 -12.23 6.94
N MET A 149 -13.48 -11.92 7.91
CA MET A 149 -12.78 -12.93 8.72
C MET A 149 -13.76 -13.75 9.56
N ASP A 150 -14.76 -13.13 10.18
CA ASP A 150 -15.79 -13.80 10.96
C ASP A 150 -16.59 -14.80 10.10
N LYS A 151 -16.94 -14.40 8.87
CA LYS A 151 -17.61 -15.29 7.91
C LYS A 151 -16.71 -16.48 7.55
N ARG A 152 -15.42 -16.26 7.32
CA ARG A 152 -14.45 -17.34 7.01
C ARG A 152 -14.27 -18.29 8.17
N LYS A 153 -14.15 -17.76 9.39
CA LYS A 153 -14.05 -18.57 10.60
C LYS A 153 -15.23 -19.53 10.70
N LYS A 154 -16.47 -19.02 10.56
CA LYS A 154 -17.69 -19.85 10.56
C LYS A 154 -17.70 -20.93 9.48
N VAL A 155 -17.24 -20.62 8.27
CA VAL A 155 -17.14 -21.61 7.17
C VAL A 155 -16.15 -22.73 7.54
N TYR A 156 -14.98 -22.36 8.05
CA TYR A 156 -13.95 -23.32 8.45
C TYR A 156 -14.37 -24.19 9.64
N GLU A 157 -15.00 -23.59 10.65
CA GLU A 157 -15.55 -24.32 11.81
C GLU A 157 -16.62 -25.31 11.37
N LYS A 158 -17.54 -24.90 10.49
CA LYS A 158 -18.57 -25.78 9.94
C LYS A 158 -17.95 -26.94 9.16
N ALA A 159 -16.98 -26.66 8.29
CA ALA A 159 -16.31 -27.68 7.49
C ALA A 159 -15.55 -28.69 8.38
N LYS A 160 -14.82 -28.20 9.38
CA LYS A 160 -14.11 -29.06 10.36
C LYS A 160 -15.07 -29.93 11.16
N LYS A 161 -16.22 -29.38 11.58
CA LYS A 161 -17.25 -30.15 12.29
C LYS A 161 -17.83 -31.27 11.42
N GLN A 162 -17.99 -31.04 10.11
CA GLN A 162 -18.54 -32.02 9.17
C GLN A 162 -17.56 -33.14 8.82
N HIS A 163 -16.27 -32.83 8.77
CA HIS A 163 -15.24 -33.72 8.23
C HIS A 163 -13.97 -33.75 9.09
N PRO A 164 -14.05 -33.97 10.41
CA PRO A 164 -12.91 -33.80 11.32
C PRO A 164 -11.63 -34.56 10.89
N GLU A 165 -11.77 -35.68 10.17
CA GLU A 165 -10.69 -36.47 9.59
C GLU A 165 -9.76 -35.69 8.64
N ARG A 166 -10.23 -34.60 8.01
CA ARG A 166 -9.39 -33.78 7.11
C ARG A 166 -8.60 -32.69 7.83
N TRP A 167 -8.72 -32.58 9.16
CA TRP A 167 -8.04 -31.55 9.96
C TRP A 167 -7.12 -32.19 11.01
N ALA A 168 -5.81 -32.10 10.78
CA ALA A 168 -4.81 -32.51 11.78
C ALA A 168 -4.71 -31.52 12.96
N ASN A 169 -5.05 -30.24 12.73
CA ASN A 169 -4.89 -29.15 13.70
C ASN A 169 -6.16 -28.30 13.77
N ASP A 170 -6.08 -27.17 14.49
CA ASP A 170 -7.15 -26.19 14.45
C ASP A 170 -7.32 -25.50 13.10
N ILE A 171 -8.46 -24.82 12.91
CA ILE A 171 -8.70 -24.04 11.71
C ILE A 171 -7.63 -22.96 11.55
N ARG A 172 -7.43 -22.50 10.32
CA ARG A 172 -6.52 -21.40 10.02
C ARG A 172 -6.83 -20.17 10.87
N ASN A 173 -5.79 -19.52 11.42
CA ASN A 173 -5.96 -18.23 12.10
C ASN A 173 -6.38 -17.15 11.08
N TRP A 174 -7.51 -16.50 11.33
CA TRP A 174 -8.09 -15.43 10.52
C TRP A 174 -8.00 -14.06 11.20
N GLU A 175 -7.27 -13.93 12.31
CA GLU A 175 -7.03 -12.65 12.97
C GLU A 175 -6.26 -11.69 12.06
N LEU A 176 -6.60 -10.42 12.16
CA LEU A 176 -5.94 -9.35 11.42
C LEU A 176 -5.09 -8.54 12.40
N PRO A 177 -3.85 -8.17 12.04
CA PRO A 177 -3.03 -7.33 12.90
C PRO A 177 -3.71 -5.97 13.10
N GLU A 178 -3.64 -5.44 14.32
CA GLU A 178 -4.16 -4.10 14.63
C GLU A 178 -3.25 -3.00 14.08
N THR A 179 -1.94 -3.25 14.03
CA THR A 179 -0.93 -2.31 13.54
C THR A 179 -0.04 -2.96 12.48
N VAL A 180 0.50 -2.14 11.59
CA VAL A 180 1.47 -2.55 10.55
C VAL A 180 2.61 -1.55 10.59
N ALA A 181 3.84 -2.04 10.60
CA ALA A 181 5.03 -1.21 10.55
C ALA A 181 5.82 -1.44 9.24
N LEU A 182 6.58 -0.42 8.83
CA LEU A 182 7.53 -0.50 7.71
C LEU A 182 8.73 -1.38 8.08
N ASN A 183 9.24 -1.21 9.31
CA ASN A 183 10.28 -2.04 9.91
C ASN A 183 9.74 -2.72 11.18
N PRO A 184 10.14 -3.97 11.47
CA PRO A 184 9.71 -4.65 12.69
C PRO A 184 10.12 -3.82 13.90
N VAL A 185 9.12 -3.33 14.63
CA VAL A 185 9.29 -2.65 15.90
C VAL A 185 9.77 -3.73 16.88
N ARG A 186 10.94 -3.55 17.51
CA ARG A 186 11.38 -4.49 18.56
C ARG A 186 10.35 -4.41 19.69
N GLU A 187 9.86 -5.55 20.18
CA GLU A 187 8.79 -5.65 21.20
C GLU A 187 8.95 -4.73 22.43
N LYS A 188 10.18 -4.29 22.74
CA LYS A 188 10.45 -3.35 23.83
C LYS A 188 9.79 -1.97 23.67
N GLU A 189 9.55 -1.49 22.45
CA GLU A 189 8.93 -0.16 22.24
C GLU A 189 7.40 -0.16 22.45
N HIS A 190 6.76 -1.34 22.53
CA HIS A 190 5.33 -1.45 22.85
C HIS A 190 5.01 -1.23 24.34
N ILE A 191 6.00 -1.38 25.22
CA ILE A 191 5.81 -1.28 26.68
C ILE A 191 5.89 0.18 27.13
N ASP A 192 6.80 0.97 26.55
CA ASP A 192 7.02 2.37 26.96
C ASP A 192 5.87 3.31 26.55
N ALA A 193 5.12 2.98 25.48
CA ALA A 193 3.93 3.74 25.08
C ALA A 193 2.68 3.49 25.95
N LYS A 194 2.69 2.46 26.81
CA LYS A 194 1.58 2.16 27.74
C LYS A 194 1.79 2.71 29.15
N ILE A 195 2.98 3.20 29.49
CA ILE A 195 3.32 3.68 30.84
C ILE A 195 3.31 5.22 30.93
N SER A 196 3.23 5.92 29.80
CA SER A 196 3.20 7.40 29.73
C SER A 196 1.83 8.01 29.43
N GLY A 197 0.74 7.26 29.64
CA GLY A 197 -0.65 7.74 29.51
C GLY A 197 -1.36 7.84 30.86
#